data_AF-A0A7J9EL54-F1
#
_entry.id   AF-A0A7J9EL54-F1
#
_cell.length_a   1.000
_cell.length_b   1.000
_cell.length_c   1.000
_cell.angle_alpha   90.00
_cell.angle_beta   90.00
_cell.angle_gamma   90.00
#
_symmetry.space_group_name_H-M   'P 1'
#
loop_
_entity.id
_entity.type
_entity.pdbx_description
1 polymer ?
#
loop_
_entity_poly.entity_id
_entity_poly.type
_entity_poly.pdbx_seq_one_letter_code
_entity_poly.pdbx_strand_id
1 'polypeptide(L)'
;MEANKNNNVGVNHHHHHKEEEDDDELLKTRISSHPLYERLVENHLNCLKVGGIGDRGRNNSKSNQRKAEHSISTKINPCCSSMQLNQSELDLFMEGYCSALSKLKEAMEEPQQQTIAFINGMHSQLRDLARPTHLSPD
;
A
#
# COMPACT_ATOMS: atom_id res chain seq x y z
N MET A 1 10.59 36.73 -55.29
CA MET A 1 10.47 35.37 -55.84
C MET A 1 11.46 34.53 -55.05
N GLU A 2 11.00 33.94 -53.95
CA GLU A 2 10.67 32.49 -53.83
C GLU A 2 11.95 31.62 -53.82
N ALA A 3 12.15 30.61 -52.97
CA ALA A 3 11.22 29.86 -52.15
C ALA A 3 11.91 29.38 -50.86
N ASN A 4 11.10 29.40 -49.80
CA ASN A 4 11.28 28.76 -48.52
C ASN A 4 11.33 27.21 -48.69
N LYS A 5 12.36 26.54 -48.16
CA LYS A 5 12.37 25.09 -47.94
C LYS A 5 12.42 24.82 -46.43
N ASN A 6 11.23 24.89 -45.84
CA ASN A 6 10.91 24.32 -44.54
C ASN A 6 10.99 22.78 -44.66
N ASN A 7 12.03 22.17 -44.10
CA ASN A 7 12.04 20.73 -43.83
C ASN A 7 11.41 20.49 -42.45
N ASN A 8 10.11 20.27 -42.46
CA ASN A 8 9.34 19.76 -41.33
C ASN A 8 9.60 18.25 -41.20
N VAL A 9 10.48 17.85 -40.27
CA VAL A 9 10.58 16.44 -39.84
C VAL A 9 9.48 16.21 -38.82
N GLY A 10 8.28 15.94 -39.34
CA GLY A 10 7.12 15.55 -38.56
C GLY A 10 7.17 14.06 -38.20
N VAL A 11 7.20 13.81 -36.89
CA VAL A 11 6.50 12.73 -36.18
C VAL A 11 7.02 11.30 -36.38
N ASN A 12 7.57 10.72 -35.30
CA ASN A 12 6.94 9.52 -34.72
C ASN A 12 7.26 9.37 -33.21
N HIS A 13 6.50 10.08 -32.38
CA HIS A 13 6.58 9.97 -30.91
C HIS A 13 5.44 9.10 -30.34
N HIS A 14 4.73 8.35 -31.19
CA HIS A 14 3.51 7.63 -30.84
C HIS A 14 3.68 6.12 -30.65
N HIS A 15 4.88 5.58 -30.92
CA HIS A 15 5.15 4.14 -30.77
C HIS A 15 5.59 3.75 -29.35
N HIS A 16 6.36 4.61 -28.70
CA HIS A 16 6.97 4.32 -27.40
C HIS A 16 5.93 4.14 -26.27
N HIS A 17 4.82 4.88 -26.33
CA HIS A 17 3.83 4.89 -25.26
C HIS A 17 2.95 3.63 -25.23
N LYS A 18 2.90 2.88 -26.34
CA LYS A 18 2.07 1.68 -26.47
C LYS A 18 2.82 0.42 -26.03
N GLU A 19 4.11 0.34 -26.34
CA GLU A 19 4.99 -0.74 -25.88
C GLU A 19 5.12 -0.75 -24.34
N GLU A 20 5.20 0.43 -23.72
CA GLU A 20 5.24 0.56 -22.25
C GLU A 20 3.93 0.12 -21.57
N GLU A 21 2.77 0.40 -22.19
CA GLU A 21 1.47 -0.01 -21.66
C GLU A 21 1.28 -1.54 -21.72
N ASP A 22 1.75 -2.17 -22.80
CA ASP A 22 1.72 -3.62 -22.99
C ASP A 22 2.65 -4.35 -21.98
N ASP A 23 3.83 -3.78 -21.70
CA ASP A 23 4.77 -4.31 -20.69
C ASP A 23 4.21 -4.20 -19.26
N ASP A 24 3.53 -3.10 -18.94
CA ASP A 24 2.84 -2.91 -17.66
C ASP A 24 1.70 -3.91 -17.45
N GLU A 25 0.92 -4.20 -18.49
CA GLU A 25 -0.17 -5.19 -18.43
C GLU A 25 0.38 -6.62 -18.26
N LEU A 26 1.49 -6.94 -18.94
CA LEU A 26 2.18 -8.21 -18.77
C LEU A 26 2.70 -8.38 -17.35
N LEU A 27 3.31 -7.34 -16.78
CA LEU A 27 3.81 -7.35 -15.41
C LEU A 27 2.67 -7.52 -14.39
N LYS A 28 1.57 -6.78 -14.55
CA LYS A 28 0.38 -6.94 -13.70
C LYS A 28 -0.16 -8.35 -13.76
N THR A 29 -0.23 -8.93 -14.96
CA THR A 29 -0.65 -10.32 -15.18
C THR A 29 0.26 -11.28 -14.42
N ARG A 30 1.58 -11.16 -14.59
CA ARG A 30 2.59 -11.98 -13.88
C ARG A 30 2.41 -11.90 -12.37
N ILE A 31 2.29 -10.70 -11.81
CA ILE A 31 2.07 -10.49 -10.36
C ILE A 31 0.76 -11.12 -9.91
N SER A 32 -0.33 -10.88 -10.63
CA SER A 32 -1.66 -11.38 -10.25
C SER A 32 -1.81 -12.90 -10.36
N SER A 33 -1.07 -13.53 -11.27
CA SER A 33 -1.02 -15.00 -11.43
C SER A 33 -0.07 -15.71 -10.46
N HIS A 34 0.68 -14.95 -9.65
CA HIS A 34 1.72 -15.52 -8.79
C HIS A 34 1.11 -16.26 -7.59
N PRO A 35 1.62 -17.44 -7.18
CA PRO A 35 1.06 -18.21 -6.06
C PRO A 35 0.98 -17.46 -4.72
N LEU A 36 1.88 -16.49 -4.50
CA LEU A 36 1.89 -15.65 -3.30
C LEU A 36 0.98 -14.41 -3.38
N TYR A 37 0.32 -14.14 -4.50
CA TYR A 37 -0.48 -12.93 -4.69
C TYR A 37 -1.63 -12.83 -3.69
N GLU A 38 -2.37 -13.92 -3.48
CA GLU A 38 -3.46 -13.95 -2.50
C GLU A 38 -2.95 -13.64 -1.08
N ARG A 39 -1.83 -14.23 -0.68
CA ARG A 39 -1.21 -13.98 0.63
C ARG A 39 -0.74 -12.53 0.77
N LEU A 40 -0.18 -11.96 -0.30
CA LEU A 40 0.24 -10.57 -0.34
C LEU A 40 -0.95 -9.64 -0.09
N VAL A 41 -2.06 -9.87 -0.79
CA VAL A 41 -3.30 -9.10 -0.65
C VAL A 41 -3.87 -9.25 0.76
N GLU A 42 -3.90 -10.47 1.30
CA GLU A 42 -4.37 -10.72 2.67
C GLU A 42 -3.55 -9.95 3.70
N ASN A 43 -2.22 -10.03 3.63
CA ASN A 43 -1.33 -9.30 4.53
C ASN A 43 -1.56 -7.79 4.43
N HIS A 44 -1.74 -7.27 3.22
CA HIS A 44 -2.03 -5.84 3.00
C HIS A 44 -3.35 -5.44 3.66
N LEU A 45 -4.42 -6.22 3.47
CA LEU A 45 -5.71 -5.98 4.10
C LEU A 45 -5.63 -6.05 5.62
N ASN A 46 -4.83 -6.96 6.17
CA ASN A 46 -4.61 -7.06 7.61
C ASN A 46 -3.90 -5.82 8.18
N CYS A 47 -2.91 -5.26 7.47
CA CYS A 47 -2.31 -3.97 7.84
C CYS A 47 -3.37 -2.85 7.86
N LEU A 48 -4.25 -2.78 6.86
CA LEU A 48 -5.32 -1.77 6.82
C LEU A 48 -6.33 -1.93 7.96
N LYS A 49 -6.64 -3.15 8.36
CA LYS A 49 -7.53 -3.44 9.52
C LYS A 49 -6.90 -2.94 10.82
N VAL A 50 -5.65 -3.31 11.09
CA VAL A 50 -4.90 -2.84 12.26
C VAL A 50 -4.78 -1.31 12.25
N GLY A 51 -4.57 -0.71 11.07
CA GLY A 51 -4.53 0.75 10.91
C GLY A 51 -5.89 1.47 11.01
N GLY A 52 -7.01 0.77 11.24
CA GLY A 52 -8.34 1.38 11.33
C GLY A 52 -8.89 1.93 10.00
N ILE A 53 -8.28 1.55 8.87
CA ILE A 53 -8.70 1.96 7.51
C ILE A 53 -9.67 0.93 6.90
N GLY A 54 -9.61 -0.33 7.35
CA GLY A 54 -10.36 -1.46 6.80
C GLY A 54 -11.90 -1.35 6.88
N ASP A 55 -12.45 -0.61 7.84
CA ASP A 55 -13.91 -0.46 8.00
C ASP A 55 -14.52 0.61 7.06
N ARG A 56 -13.67 1.47 6.47
CA ARG A 56 -14.09 2.50 5.48
C ARG A 56 -13.99 2.02 4.03
N GLY A 57 -13.52 0.78 3.81
CA GLY A 57 -13.18 0.26 2.49
C GLY A 57 -14.30 -0.51 1.78
N ARG A 58 -15.22 -1.17 2.50
CA ARG A 58 -16.28 -2.00 1.86
C ARG A 58 -17.45 -1.20 1.28
N ASN A 59 -17.56 0.08 1.64
CA ASN A 59 -18.61 1.02 1.25
C ASN A 59 -18.14 2.02 0.18
N ASN A 60 -16.86 2.01 -0.20
CA ASN A 60 -16.28 2.96 -1.15
C ASN A 60 -16.05 2.42 -2.58
N SER A 61 -16.57 1.25 -2.93
CA SER A 61 -16.58 0.78 -4.32
C SER A 61 -17.51 1.61 -5.24
N LYS A 62 -18.16 2.68 -4.75
CA LYS A 62 -19.14 3.50 -5.50
C LYS A 62 -19.03 5.01 -5.33
N SER A 63 -17.92 5.55 -4.81
CA SER A 63 -17.73 7.01 -4.81
C SER A 63 -16.38 7.39 -5.42
N ASN A 64 -16.42 7.56 -6.74
CA ASN A 64 -15.75 8.63 -7.48
C ASN A 64 -14.29 8.92 -7.09
N GLN A 65 -13.38 8.33 -7.87
CA GLN A 65 -12.51 9.13 -8.75
C GLN A 65 -11.97 10.42 -8.12
N ARG A 66 -11.24 10.30 -7.01
CA ARG A 66 -10.23 11.30 -6.69
C ARG A 66 -8.98 10.85 -7.42
N LYS A 67 -8.61 11.60 -8.45
CA LYS A 67 -7.24 11.67 -8.96
C LYS A 67 -6.29 11.58 -7.76
N ALA A 68 -5.71 10.41 -7.55
CA ALA A 68 -4.48 10.32 -6.82
C ALA A 68 -3.46 10.93 -7.78
N GLU A 69 -3.19 12.22 -7.61
CA GLU A 69 -2.02 12.84 -8.21
C GLU A 69 -0.83 12.07 -7.64
N HIS A 70 -0.38 11.06 -8.38
CA HIS A 70 0.88 10.37 -8.16
C HIS A 70 1.99 11.37 -8.39
N SER A 71 2.31 12.15 -7.36
CA SER A 71 3.57 12.89 -7.27
C SER A 71 4.39 12.41 -6.08
N ILE A 72 4.51 11.10 -5.90
CA ILE A 72 5.73 10.55 -5.30
C ILE A 72 6.71 10.42 -6.46
N SER A 73 7.36 11.54 -6.79
CA SER A 73 8.52 11.52 -7.67
C SER A 73 9.70 10.98 -6.87
N THR A 74 9.67 9.69 -6.56
CA THR A 74 10.90 8.95 -6.31
C THR A 74 11.48 8.71 -7.69
N LYS A 75 12.47 9.52 -8.07
CA LYS A 75 13.26 9.30 -9.28
C LYS A 75 14.00 7.97 -9.14
N ILE A 76 13.33 6.88 -9.50
CA ILE A 76 13.98 5.61 -9.75
C ILE A 76 14.70 5.81 -11.07
N ASN A 77 16.03 5.87 -11.04
CA ASN A 77 16.85 5.98 -12.23
C ASN A 77 16.47 4.85 -13.20
N PRO A 78 16.05 5.15 -14.45
CA PRO A 78 15.80 4.12 -15.46
C PRO A 78 17.16 3.70 -16.04
N CYS A 79 17.96 3.00 -15.24
CA CYS A 79 19.15 2.32 -15.72
C CYS A 79 18.94 0.81 -15.60
N CYS A 80 17.78 0.33 -16.06
CA CYS A 80 17.53 -1.08 -16.30
C CYS A 80 16.83 -1.19 -17.65
N SER A 81 17.60 -1.09 -18.73
CA SER A 81 17.15 -1.56 -20.03
C SER A 81 16.79 -3.05 -19.91
N SER A 82 15.62 -3.41 -20.42
CA SER A 82 14.96 -4.74 -20.41
C SER A 82 14.13 -5.04 -19.15
N MET A 83 12.83 -4.76 -19.23
CA MET A 83 11.77 -5.18 -18.30
C MET A 83 11.53 -6.71 -18.33
N GLN A 84 12.59 -7.53 -18.35
CA GLN A 84 12.47 -8.96 -18.06
C GLN A 84 12.71 -9.16 -16.58
N LEU A 85 11.67 -9.00 -15.75
CA LEU A 85 11.68 -9.66 -14.45
C LEU A 85 11.75 -11.17 -14.73
N ASN A 86 12.90 -11.76 -14.40
CA ASN A 86 13.01 -13.20 -14.42
C ASN A 86 12.14 -13.76 -13.29
N GLN A 87 11.61 -14.98 -13.44
CA GLN A 87 10.70 -15.58 -12.45
C GLN A 87 11.25 -15.48 -11.02
N SER A 88 12.55 -15.71 -10.85
CA SER A 88 13.25 -15.62 -9.55
C SER A 88 13.26 -14.22 -8.91
N GLU A 89 13.27 -13.15 -9.70
CA GLU A 89 13.22 -11.78 -9.18
C GLU A 89 11.81 -11.43 -8.69
N LEU A 90 10.79 -11.86 -9.44
CA LEU A 90 9.40 -11.72 -9.02
C LEU A 90 9.14 -12.54 -7.75
N ASP A 91 9.65 -13.78 -7.67
CA ASP A 91 9.52 -14.62 -6.48
C ASP A 91 10.10 -13.90 -5.25
N LEU A 92 11.33 -13.37 -5.36
CA LEU A 92 12.01 -12.63 -4.30
C LEU A 92 11.23 -11.36 -3.90
N PHE A 93 10.70 -10.63 -4.87
CA PHE A 93 9.84 -9.47 -4.63
C PHE A 93 8.59 -9.86 -3.83
N MET A 94 7.87 -10.89 -4.28
CA MET A 94 6.63 -11.35 -3.65
C MET A 94 6.87 -11.83 -2.21
N GLU A 95 7.95 -12.58 -1.97
CA GLU A 95 8.36 -13.01 -0.64
C GLU A 95 8.75 -11.83 0.27
N GLY A 96 9.60 -10.94 -0.25
CA GLY A 96 10.05 -9.75 0.47
C GLY A 96 8.88 -8.84 0.87
N TYR A 97 7.94 -8.63 -0.05
CA TYR A 97 6.76 -7.80 0.21
C TYR A 97 5.82 -8.44 1.23
N CYS A 98 5.56 -9.75 1.13
CA CYS A 98 4.80 -10.48 2.13
C CYS A 98 5.44 -10.34 3.52
N SER A 99 6.76 -10.53 3.62
CA SER A 99 7.52 -10.44 4.86
C SER A 99 7.47 -9.03 5.46
N ALA A 100 7.65 -8.00 4.63
CA ALA A 100 7.56 -6.61 5.06
C ALA A 100 6.17 -6.25 5.61
N LEU A 101 5.10 -6.70 4.94
CA LEU A 101 3.73 -6.47 5.41
C LEU A 101 3.46 -7.17 6.74
N SER A 102 3.90 -8.41 6.92
CA SER A 102 3.74 -9.13 8.20
C SER A 102 4.43 -8.40 9.35
N LYS A 103 5.66 -7.93 9.13
CA LYS A 103 6.41 -7.15 10.13
C LYS A 103 5.75 -5.81 10.43
N LEU A 104 5.22 -5.14 9.39
CA LEU A 104 4.48 -3.89 9.57
C LEU A 104 3.23 -4.10 10.42
N LYS A 105 2.46 -5.17 10.16
CA LYS A 105 1.27 -5.52 10.97
C LYS A 105 1.64 -5.67 12.45
N GLU A 106 2.64 -6.49 12.74
CA GLU A 106 3.11 -6.74 14.11
C GLU A 106 3.56 -5.43 14.80
N ALA A 107 4.39 -4.63 14.10
CA ALA A 107 4.87 -3.35 14.61
C ALA A 107 3.76 -2.33 14.87
N MET A 108 2.62 -2.42 14.18
CA MET A 108 1.44 -1.59 14.43
C MET A 108 0.55 -2.14 15.55
N GLU A 109 0.40 -3.46 15.62
CA GLU A 109 -0.52 -4.11 16.55
C GLU A 109 0.01 -4.10 18.00
N GLU A 110 1.31 -4.30 18.20
CA GLU A 110 1.97 -4.24 19.51
C GLU A 110 1.68 -2.95 20.28
N PRO A 111 1.99 -1.73 19.77
CA PRO A 111 1.73 -0.50 20.49
C PRO A 111 0.24 -0.24 20.72
N GLN A 112 -0.65 -0.73 19.84
CA GLN A 112 -2.09 -0.64 20.03
C GLN A 112 -2.56 -1.48 21.21
N GLN A 113 -2.13 -2.74 21.28
CA GLN A 113 -2.45 -3.63 22.40
C GLN A 113 -1.90 -3.08 23.72
N GLN A 114 -0.66 -2.59 23.73
CA GLN A 114 -0.05 -1.95 24.90
C GLN A 114 -0.86 -0.73 25.37
N THR A 115 -1.31 0.11 24.45
CA THR A 115 -2.15 1.27 24.76
C THR A 115 -3.50 0.86 25.36
N ILE A 116 -4.16 -0.14 24.76
CA ILE A 116 -5.44 -0.67 25.28
C ILE A 116 -5.26 -1.25 26.69
N ALA A 117 -4.19 -2.02 26.92
CA ALA A 117 -3.89 -2.59 28.22
C ALA A 117 -3.65 -1.51 29.27
N PHE A 118 -2.87 -0.47 28.93
CA PHE A 118 -2.63 0.68 29.80
C PHE A 118 -3.94 1.40 30.18
N ILE A 119 -4.78 1.73 29.19
CA ILE A 119 -6.06 2.41 29.40
C ILE A 119 -6.99 1.58 30.30
N ASN A 120 -7.10 0.28 30.04
CA ASN A 120 -7.91 -0.62 30.85
C ASN A 120 -7.39 -0.72 32.29
N GLY A 121 -6.07 -0.74 32.48
CA GLY A 121 -5.43 -0.69 33.79
C GLY A 121 -5.80 0.58 34.56
N MET A 122 -5.70 1.75 33.91
CA MET A 122 -6.09 3.03 34.51
C MET A 122 -7.58 3.08 34.85
N HIS A 123 -8.46 2.61 33.96
CA HIS A 123 -9.89 2.52 34.25
C HIS A 123 -10.19 1.62 35.45
N SER A 124 -9.46 0.52 35.62
CA SER A 124 -9.63 -0.34 36.80
C SER A 124 -9.28 0.41 38.09
N GLN A 125 -8.12 1.06 38.14
CA GLN A 125 -7.69 1.83 39.32
C GLN A 125 -8.67 2.95 39.66
N LEU A 126 -9.17 3.67 38.65
CA LEU A 126 -10.16 4.73 38.87
C LEU A 126 -11.49 4.20 39.42
N ARG A 127 -11.94 3.01 38.99
CA ARG A 127 -13.15 2.38 39.54
C ARG A 127 -12.97 1.95 40.98
N ASP A 128 -11.79 1.43 41.33
CA ASP A 128 -11.49 1.03 42.71
C ASP A 128 -11.50 2.23 43.66
N LEU A 129 -10.96 3.37 43.23
CA LEU A 129 -11.00 4.63 43.98
C LEU A 129 -12.41 5.22 44.10
N ALA A 130 -13.24 5.07 43.06
CA ALA A 130 -14.61 5.58 43.04
C ALA A 130 -15.58 4.72 43.86
N ARG A 131 -15.14 3.57 44.38
CA ARG A 131 -15.96 2.74 45.26
C ARG A 131 -16.18 3.51 46.57
N PRO A 132 -17.44 3.69 47.02
CA PRO A 132 -17.69 4.42 48.25
C PRO A 132 -16.95 3.73 49.41
N THR A 133 -16.03 4.46 50.03
CA THR A 133 -15.48 4.10 51.33
C THR A 133 -16.67 3.99 52.26
N HIS A 134 -17.03 2.77 52.64
CA HIS A 134 -17.98 2.54 53.70
C HIS A 134 -17.35 3.06 54.99
N LEU A 135 -17.53 4.36 55.26
CA LEU A 135 -17.28 4.95 56.56
C LEU A 135 -18.22 4.22 57.52
N SER A 136 -17.68 3.25 58.26
CA SER A 136 -18.39 2.64 59.37
C SER A 136 -18.72 3.75 60.37
N PRO A 137 -19.98 3.93 60.78
CA PRO A 137 -20.28 4.78 61.91
C PRO A 137 -19.77 4.09 63.18
N ASP A 138 -19.05 4.85 64.01
CA ASP A 138 -18.67 4.51 65.39
C ASP A 138 -19.90 4.20 66.26
#